data_AF-A0A0C1F7K3-F1
#
_entry.id   AF-A0A0C1F7K3-F1
#
_cell.length_a   1.000
_cell.length_b   1.000
_cell.length_c   1.000
_cell.angle_alpha   90.00
_cell.angle_beta   90.00
_cell.angle_gamma   90.00
#
_symmetry.space_group_name_H-M   'P 1'
#
loop_
_entity.id
_entity.type
_entity.pdbx_description
1 polymer ?
#
loop_
_entity_poly.entity_id
_entity_poly.type
_entity_poly.pdbx_seq_one_letter_code
_entity_poly.pdbx_strand_id
1 'polypeptide(L)'
;MFCTTFFSAQENYNTLLYKGNQEFNKKNYESSSSKYLEAVKVKENDFTAHYNLGNSFYKRKMYDEAKAEYEKAELYATSLPDKAAALYNLGNSNFEKDDTKKAAELYKQALKQDPYNEAIRKNYEIAMLKEKEKENQKKQKGKSGGGGGDGQEKDQNKGQEKGNTPQEQAGSGQKNKGEGEGDDPNKNKGDDEGKMPKDLENSILNRVENKERETAKRILNKNSYSTPQSNEKDW
;
A
#
# COMPACT_ATOMS: atom_id res chain seq x y z
N MET A 1 -5.16 -53.96 -26.90
CA MET A 1 -5.25 -52.89 -25.88
C MET A 1 -4.22 -51.84 -26.26
N PHE A 2 -4.60 -50.81 -27.02
CA PHE A 2 -3.69 -49.76 -27.46
C PHE A 2 -3.71 -48.64 -26.42
N CYS A 3 -2.61 -48.50 -25.68
CA CYS A 3 -2.39 -47.39 -24.76
C CYS A 3 -1.87 -46.21 -25.58
N THR A 4 -2.77 -45.34 -26.04
CA THR A 4 -2.40 -44.08 -26.69
C THR A 4 -2.03 -43.08 -25.60
N THR A 5 -0.75 -42.96 -25.29
CA THR A 5 -0.23 -41.84 -24.49
C THR A 5 -0.25 -40.59 -25.37
N PHE A 6 -1.18 -39.68 -25.08
CA PHE A 6 -1.15 -38.33 -25.63
C PHE A 6 0.08 -37.62 -25.07
N PHE A 7 1.16 -37.56 -25.86
CA PHE A 7 2.23 -36.59 -25.65
C PHE A 7 1.65 -35.21 -26.00
N SER A 8 1.05 -34.53 -25.02
CA SER A 8 0.87 -33.08 -25.14
C SER A 8 2.27 -32.48 -25.26
N ALA A 9 2.53 -31.75 -26.34
CA ALA A 9 3.76 -30.98 -26.47
C ALA A 9 3.80 -29.98 -25.31
N GLN A 10 4.60 -30.26 -24.28
CA GLN A 10 4.77 -29.34 -23.16
C GLN A 10 5.38 -28.05 -23.73
N GLU A 11 4.64 -26.95 -23.65
CA GLU A 11 5.16 -25.67 -24.09
C GLU A 11 6.42 -25.32 -23.29
N ASN A 12 7.43 -24.80 -23.98
CA ASN A 12 8.66 -24.43 -23.29
C ASN A 12 8.41 -23.21 -22.38
N TYR A 13 9.20 -23.11 -21.31
CA TYR A 13 9.07 -22.07 -20.28
C TYR A 13 9.01 -20.64 -20.86
N ASN A 14 9.85 -20.31 -21.85
CA ASN A 14 9.90 -18.97 -22.44
C ASN A 14 8.60 -18.63 -23.20
N THR A 15 8.03 -19.61 -23.92
CA THR A 15 6.74 -19.43 -24.63
C THR A 15 5.60 -19.19 -23.64
N LEU A 16 5.60 -19.93 -22.52
CA LEU A 16 4.60 -19.77 -21.47
C LEU A 16 4.68 -18.39 -20.82
N LEU A 17 5.89 -17.90 -20.49
CA LEU A 17 6.07 -16.53 -20.02
C LEU A 17 5.59 -15.49 -21.04
N TYR A 18 5.96 -15.66 -22.31
CA TYR A 18 5.55 -14.73 -23.36
C TYR A 18 4.03 -14.66 -23.51
N LYS A 19 3.35 -15.81 -23.57
CA LYS A 19 1.87 -15.87 -23.64
C LYS A 19 1.23 -15.30 -22.38
N GLY A 20 1.76 -15.62 -21.21
CA GLY A 20 1.31 -15.04 -19.94
C GLY A 20 1.43 -13.51 -19.94
N ASN A 21 2.54 -12.97 -20.42
CA ASN A 21 2.77 -11.53 -20.55
C ASN A 21 1.79 -10.88 -21.54
N GLN A 22 1.52 -11.54 -22.68
CA GLN A 22 0.54 -11.07 -23.66
C GLN A 22 -0.86 -10.96 -23.05
N GLU A 23 -1.32 -12.01 -22.36
CA GLU A 23 -2.62 -11.98 -21.70
C GLU A 23 -2.66 -10.97 -20.54
N PHE A 24 -1.56 -10.81 -19.79
CA PHE A 24 -1.44 -9.78 -18.76
C PHE A 24 -1.62 -8.38 -19.34
N ASN A 25 -0.96 -8.09 -20.46
CA ASN A 25 -1.03 -6.80 -21.15
C ASN A 25 -2.43 -6.51 -21.72
N LYS A 26 -3.14 -7.55 -22.17
CA LYS A 26 -4.56 -7.48 -22.55
C LYS A 26 -5.50 -7.33 -21.34
N LYS A 27 -4.97 -7.35 -20.11
CA LYS A 27 -5.71 -7.37 -18.84
C LYS A 27 -6.55 -8.64 -18.62
N ASN A 28 -6.26 -9.70 -19.37
CA ASN A 28 -6.86 -11.02 -19.19
C ASN A 28 -6.12 -11.77 -18.08
N TYR A 29 -6.26 -11.29 -16.84
CA TYR A 29 -5.46 -11.77 -15.71
C TYR A 29 -5.73 -13.23 -15.34
N GLU A 30 -6.94 -13.74 -15.61
CA GLU A 30 -7.25 -15.17 -15.46
C GLU A 30 -6.36 -16.02 -16.36
N SER A 31 -6.43 -15.79 -17.69
CA SER A 31 -5.63 -16.51 -18.68
C SER A 31 -4.13 -16.32 -18.47
N SER A 32 -3.72 -15.11 -18.05
CA SER A 32 -2.34 -14.82 -17.68
C SER A 32 -1.87 -15.69 -16.52
N SER A 33 -2.66 -15.78 -15.44
CA SER A 33 -2.34 -16.64 -14.30
C SER A 33 -2.28 -18.12 -14.68
N SER A 34 -3.15 -18.60 -15.58
CA SER A 34 -3.06 -19.98 -16.09
C SER A 34 -1.73 -20.25 -16.79
N LYS A 35 -1.26 -19.31 -17.64
CA LYS A 35 0.01 -19.48 -18.35
C LYS A 35 1.24 -19.38 -17.47
N TYR A 36 1.23 -18.49 -16.47
CA TYR A 36 2.32 -18.46 -15.51
C TYR A 36 2.30 -19.68 -14.57
N LEU A 37 1.14 -20.23 -14.23
CA LEU A 37 1.05 -21.48 -13.49
C LEU A 37 1.65 -22.66 -14.27
N GLU A 38 1.40 -22.73 -15.58
CA GLU A 38 2.10 -23.68 -16.47
C GLU A 38 3.63 -23.43 -16.45
N ALA A 39 4.08 -22.17 -16.48
CA ALA A 39 5.50 -21.83 -16.43
C ALA A 39 6.17 -22.25 -15.10
N VAL A 40 5.48 -22.05 -13.96
CA VAL A 40 5.92 -22.51 -12.63
C VAL A 40 6.08 -24.04 -12.61
N LYS A 41 5.19 -24.79 -13.24
CA LYS A 41 5.33 -26.27 -13.35
C LYS A 41 6.56 -26.70 -14.15
N VAL A 42 7.00 -25.89 -15.11
CA VAL A 42 8.21 -26.17 -15.90
C VAL A 42 9.47 -25.78 -15.13
N LYS A 43 9.43 -24.68 -14.38
CA LYS A 43 10.53 -24.23 -13.50
C LYS A 43 9.99 -23.79 -12.14
N GLU A 44 9.99 -24.72 -11.19
CA GLU A 44 9.41 -24.50 -9.85
C GLU A 44 10.21 -23.53 -8.98
N ASN A 45 11.49 -23.29 -9.30
CA ASN A 45 12.38 -22.45 -8.50
C ASN A 45 12.81 -21.19 -9.26
N ASP A 46 11.88 -20.59 -10.00
CA ASP A 46 12.16 -19.45 -10.88
C ASP A 46 11.48 -18.17 -10.40
N PHE A 47 12.29 -17.14 -10.16
CA PHE A 47 11.82 -15.80 -9.75
C PHE A 47 10.73 -15.25 -10.69
N THR A 48 10.98 -15.26 -12.00
CA THR A 48 10.13 -14.56 -12.98
C THR A 48 8.75 -15.21 -13.06
N ALA A 49 8.69 -16.54 -13.04
CA ALA A 49 7.43 -17.29 -13.07
C ALA A 49 6.56 -16.97 -11.86
N HIS A 50 7.13 -17.07 -10.65
CA HIS A 50 6.42 -16.77 -9.41
C HIS A 50 6.03 -15.29 -9.31
N TYR A 51 6.93 -14.37 -9.65
CA TYR A 51 6.66 -12.93 -9.62
C TYR A 51 5.51 -12.55 -10.56
N ASN A 52 5.50 -13.08 -11.78
CA ASN A 52 4.46 -12.78 -12.76
C ASN A 52 3.12 -13.45 -12.44
N LEU A 53 3.14 -14.66 -11.87
CA LEU A 53 1.94 -15.32 -11.36
C LEU A 53 1.34 -14.50 -10.21
N GLY A 54 2.17 -14.06 -9.25
CA GLY A 54 1.78 -13.16 -8.17
C GLY A 54 1.15 -11.86 -8.69
N ASN A 55 1.74 -11.24 -9.70
CA ASN A 55 1.17 -10.04 -10.35
C ASN A 55 -0.23 -10.28 -10.93
N SER A 56 -0.45 -11.46 -11.52
CA SER A 56 -1.76 -11.81 -12.08
C SER A 56 -2.80 -12.02 -10.99
N PHE A 57 -2.44 -12.71 -9.90
CA PHE A 57 -3.32 -12.84 -8.74
C PHE A 57 -3.62 -11.51 -8.07
N TYR A 58 -2.61 -10.64 -7.92
CA TYR A 58 -2.79 -9.30 -7.37
C TYR A 58 -3.79 -8.49 -8.19
N LYS A 59 -3.68 -8.49 -9.52
CA LYS A 59 -4.63 -7.78 -10.39
C LYS A 59 -6.04 -8.39 -10.37
N ARG A 60 -6.17 -9.66 -10.00
CA ARG A 60 -7.46 -10.32 -9.71
C ARG A 60 -7.98 -10.07 -8.30
N LYS A 61 -7.25 -9.30 -7.47
CA LYS A 61 -7.52 -9.06 -6.04
C LYS A 61 -7.46 -10.33 -5.18
N MET A 62 -6.80 -11.36 -5.68
CA MET A 62 -6.51 -12.61 -4.97
C MET A 62 -5.23 -12.43 -4.17
N TYR A 63 -5.32 -11.62 -3.12
CA TYR A 63 -4.14 -11.10 -2.43
C TYR A 63 -3.40 -12.15 -1.60
N ASP A 64 -4.06 -13.22 -1.15
CA ASP A 64 -3.41 -14.31 -0.42
C ASP A 64 -2.58 -15.19 -1.35
N GLU A 65 -3.14 -15.52 -2.51
CA GLU A 65 -2.43 -16.24 -3.57
C GLU A 65 -1.28 -15.40 -4.12
N ALA A 66 -1.50 -14.09 -4.31
CA ALA A 66 -0.43 -13.18 -4.69
C ALA A 66 0.71 -13.18 -3.67
N LYS A 67 0.40 -13.12 -2.36
CA LYS A 67 1.40 -13.20 -1.29
C LYS A 67 2.22 -14.48 -1.36
N ALA A 68 1.55 -15.64 -1.47
CA ALA A 68 2.24 -16.93 -1.52
C ALA A 68 3.23 -17.01 -2.70
N GLU A 69 2.85 -16.48 -3.86
CA GLU A 69 3.70 -16.46 -5.04
C GLU A 69 4.82 -15.41 -4.95
N TYR A 70 4.56 -14.25 -4.35
CA TYR A 70 5.63 -13.27 -4.11
C TYR A 70 6.63 -13.71 -3.02
N GLU A 71 6.22 -14.50 -2.03
CA GLU A 71 7.13 -15.12 -1.04
C GLU A 71 8.09 -16.09 -1.72
N LYS A 72 7.58 -16.91 -2.66
CA LYS A 72 8.43 -17.77 -3.50
C LYS A 72 9.33 -16.93 -4.41
N ALA A 73 8.82 -15.86 -5.02
CA ALA A 73 9.63 -14.95 -5.80
C ALA A 73 10.77 -14.35 -4.95
N GLU A 74 10.49 -13.87 -3.73
CA GLU A 74 11.52 -13.38 -2.83
C GLU A 74 12.59 -14.45 -2.53
N LEU A 75 12.16 -15.69 -2.26
CA LEU A 75 13.05 -16.82 -2.00
C LEU A 75 13.98 -17.12 -3.18
N TYR A 76 13.49 -17.04 -4.41
CA TYR A 76 14.25 -17.34 -5.63
C TYR A 76 14.91 -16.12 -6.27
N ALA A 77 14.81 -14.94 -5.65
CA ALA A 77 15.45 -13.73 -6.15
C ALA A 77 16.98 -13.85 -6.10
N THR A 78 17.66 -13.63 -7.23
CA THR A 78 19.13 -13.71 -7.34
C THR A 78 19.80 -12.34 -7.43
N SER A 79 19.03 -11.26 -7.47
CA SER A 79 19.52 -9.89 -7.56
C SER A 79 18.83 -8.96 -6.55
N LEU A 80 19.52 -7.88 -6.17
CA LEU A 80 18.94 -6.86 -5.28
C LEU A 80 17.65 -6.24 -5.86
N PRO A 81 17.57 -5.90 -7.17
CA PRO A 81 16.32 -5.43 -7.77
C PRO A 81 15.17 -6.43 -7.70
N ASP A 82 15.43 -7.72 -7.95
CA ASP A 82 14.41 -8.77 -7.88
C ASP A 82 13.87 -8.92 -6.46
N LYS A 83 14.78 -8.92 -5.48
CA LYS A 83 14.41 -8.98 -4.06
C LYS A 83 13.61 -7.75 -3.64
N ALA A 84 14.02 -6.56 -4.08
CA ALA A 84 13.27 -5.32 -3.84
C ALA A 84 11.84 -5.42 -4.40
N ALA A 85 11.70 -5.91 -5.65
CA ALA A 85 10.42 -6.02 -6.33
C ALA A 85 9.46 -7.04 -5.67
N ALA A 86 9.97 -8.20 -5.24
CA ALA A 86 9.17 -9.19 -4.53
C ALA A 86 8.69 -8.66 -3.16
N LEU A 87 9.61 -8.11 -2.35
CA LEU A 87 9.27 -7.49 -1.05
C LEU A 87 8.28 -6.34 -1.20
N TYR A 88 8.43 -5.52 -2.23
CA TYR A 88 7.52 -4.44 -2.53
C TYR A 88 6.10 -4.95 -2.80
N ASN A 89 5.96 -5.96 -3.66
CA ASN A 89 4.66 -6.51 -4.02
C ASN A 89 4.02 -7.35 -2.90
N LEU A 90 4.82 -7.97 -2.03
CA LEU A 90 4.36 -8.50 -0.75
C LEU A 90 3.77 -7.39 0.12
N GLY A 91 4.45 -6.24 0.19
CA GLY A 91 3.97 -5.05 0.89
C GLY A 91 2.63 -4.58 0.34
N ASN A 92 2.52 -4.45 -0.98
CA ASN A 92 1.27 -4.07 -1.66
C ASN A 92 0.14 -5.04 -1.32
N SER A 93 0.39 -6.35 -1.39
CA SER A 93 -0.63 -7.37 -1.10
C SER A 93 -1.10 -7.34 0.35
N ASN A 94 -0.21 -7.07 1.31
CA ASN A 94 -0.60 -6.88 2.72
C ASN A 94 -1.35 -5.57 2.94
N PHE A 95 -0.96 -4.50 2.24
CA PHE A 95 -1.63 -3.20 2.32
C PHE A 95 -3.08 -3.27 1.85
N GLU A 96 -3.33 -3.94 0.73
CA GLU A 96 -4.67 -4.20 0.18
C GLU A 96 -5.52 -5.05 1.12
N LYS A 97 -4.90 -5.97 1.86
CA LYS A 97 -5.53 -6.76 2.92
C LYS A 97 -5.71 -6.01 4.24
N ASP A 98 -5.42 -4.72 4.27
CA ASP A 98 -5.49 -3.85 5.45
C ASP A 98 -4.51 -4.25 6.58
N ASP A 99 -3.50 -5.07 6.30
CA ASP A 99 -2.36 -5.32 7.21
C ASP A 99 -1.26 -4.28 6.96
N THR A 100 -1.57 -3.05 7.36
CA THR A 100 -0.73 -1.86 7.14
C THR A 100 0.59 -1.92 7.89
N LYS A 101 0.61 -2.54 9.07
CA LYS A 101 1.84 -2.77 9.84
C LYS A 101 2.79 -3.70 9.10
N LYS A 102 2.31 -4.84 8.60
CA LYS A 102 3.15 -5.78 7.82
C LYS A 102 3.58 -5.16 6.50
N ALA A 103 2.70 -4.42 5.83
CA ALA A 103 3.02 -3.71 4.60
C ALA A 103 4.19 -2.72 4.79
N ALA A 104 4.14 -1.89 5.83
CA ALA A 104 5.20 -0.94 6.14
C ALA A 104 6.55 -1.63 6.39
N GLU A 105 6.56 -2.74 7.13
CA GLU A 105 7.79 -3.52 7.37
C GLU A 105 8.36 -4.09 6.06
N LEU A 106 7.51 -4.62 5.17
CA LEU A 106 7.93 -5.15 3.88
C LEU A 106 8.47 -4.06 2.95
N TYR A 107 7.83 -2.90 2.88
CA TYR A 107 8.35 -1.76 2.13
C TYR A 107 9.69 -1.27 2.67
N LYS A 108 9.85 -1.24 4.00
CA LYS A 108 11.12 -0.92 4.63
C LYS A 108 12.21 -1.92 4.26
N GLN A 109 11.90 -3.21 4.20
CA GLN A 109 12.83 -4.23 3.74
C GLN A 109 13.17 -4.07 2.25
N ALA A 110 12.20 -3.72 1.41
CA ALA A 110 12.41 -3.44 0.00
C ALA A 110 13.33 -2.22 -0.21
N LEU A 111 13.16 -1.14 0.58
CA LEU A 111 14.05 0.03 0.57
C LEU A 111 15.47 -0.29 1.02
N LYS A 112 15.70 -1.35 1.80
CA LYS A 112 17.08 -1.80 2.10
C LYS A 112 17.77 -2.37 0.87
N GLN A 113 17.00 -2.92 -0.09
CA GLN A 113 17.52 -3.46 -1.34
C GLN A 113 17.64 -2.39 -2.42
N ASP A 114 16.71 -1.43 -2.46
CA ASP A 114 16.70 -0.28 -3.39
C ASP A 114 16.39 1.03 -2.63
N PRO A 115 17.40 1.68 -2.02
CA PRO A 115 17.21 2.85 -1.14
C PRO A 115 16.67 4.10 -1.84
N TYR A 116 16.85 4.20 -3.16
CA TYR A 116 16.49 5.37 -3.95
C TYR A 116 15.14 5.21 -4.67
N ASN A 117 14.43 4.10 -4.43
CA ASN A 117 13.13 3.87 -5.04
C ASN A 117 12.05 4.77 -4.43
N GLU A 118 11.68 5.83 -5.15
CA GLU A 118 10.64 6.76 -4.72
C GLU A 118 9.26 6.10 -4.54
N ALA A 119 8.92 5.08 -5.35
CA ALA A 119 7.62 4.42 -5.27
C ALA A 119 7.51 3.62 -3.96
N ILE A 120 8.52 2.82 -3.65
CA ILE A 120 8.58 2.05 -2.40
C ILE A 120 8.56 2.99 -1.19
N ARG A 121 9.31 4.09 -1.24
CA ARG A 121 9.34 5.10 -0.16
C ARG A 121 7.96 5.69 0.11
N LYS A 122 7.23 6.07 -0.94
CA LYS A 122 5.89 6.64 -0.81
C LYS A 122 4.89 5.62 -0.27
N ASN A 123 4.92 4.38 -0.75
CA ASN A 123 4.04 3.34 -0.23
C ASN A 123 4.35 3.00 1.24
N TYR A 124 5.62 3.06 1.65
CA TYR A 124 6.01 2.98 3.05
C TYR A 124 5.38 4.11 3.89
N GLU A 125 5.49 5.36 3.44
CA GLU A 125 4.91 6.51 4.13
C GLU A 125 3.38 6.39 4.25
N ILE A 126 2.70 6.00 3.16
CA ILE A 126 1.25 5.77 3.14
C ILE A 126 0.86 4.66 4.14
N ALA A 127 1.58 3.53 4.14
CA ALA A 127 1.33 2.44 5.09
C ALA A 127 1.50 2.88 6.55
N MET A 128 2.54 3.66 6.85
CA MET A 128 2.79 4.19 8.19
C MET A 128 1.68 5.17 8.65
N LEU A 129 1.22 6.05 7.75
CA LEU A 129 0.13 6.98 8.05
C LEU A 129 -1.17 6.25 8.32
N LYS A 130 -1.51 5.26 7.50
CA LYS A 130 -2.71 4.44 7.66
C LYS A 130 -2.68 3.62 8.95
N GLU A 131 -1.51 3.08 9.33
CA GLU A 131 -1.34 2.41 10.63
C GLU A 131 -1.54 3.37 11.80
N LYS A 132 -0.94 4.57 11.75
CA LYS A 132 -1.13 5.61 12.78
C LYS A 132 -2.59 6.01 12.93
N GLU A 133 -3.32 6.15 11.82
CA GLU A 133 -4.75 6.44 11.86
C GLU A 133 -5.53 5.32 12.58
N LYS A 134 -5.24 4.04 12.28
CA LYS A 134 -5.87 2.90 12.97
C LYS A 134 -5.58 2.89 14.47
N GLU A 135 -4.36 3.20 14.88
CA GLU A 135 -4.01 3.31 16.30
C GLU A 135 -4.79 4.42 17.00
N ASN A 136 -4.92 5.59 16.36
CA ASN A 136 -5.68 6.72 16.89
C ASN A 136 -7.17 6.38 17.04
N GLN A 137 -7.76 5.73 16.04
CA GLN A 137 -9.15 5.27 16.10
C GLN A 137 -9.38 4.28 17.25
N LYS A 138 -8.44 3.34 17.47
CA LYS A 138 -8.49 2.40 18.61
C LYS A 138 -8.45 3.13 19.96
N LYS A 139 -7.59 4.15 20.10
CA LYS A 139 -7.47 4.96 21.33
C LYS A 139 -8.74 5.77 21.61
N GLN A 140 -9.38 6.32 20.58
CA GLN A 140 -10.64 7.08 20.73
C GLN A 140 -11.81 6.18 21.14
N LYS A 141 -11.92 4.96 20.58
CA LYS A 141 -12.90 3.96 21.02
C LYS A 141 -12.67 3.47 22.45
N GLY A 142 -11.42 3.36 22.89
CA GLY A 142 -11.08 2.99 24.27
C GLY A 142 -11.47 4.06 25.30
N LYS A 143 -11.42 5.35 24.94
CA LYS A 143 -11.83 6.45 25.84
C LYS A 143 -13.35 6.64 25.96
N SER A 144 -14.13 6.20 24.97
CA SER A 144 -15.60 6.34 24.98
C SER A 144 -16.34 5.21 25.72
N GLY A 145 -15.63 4.15 26.14
CA GLY A 145 -16.18 3.06 26.96
C GLY A 145 -15.93 3.15 28.46
N GLY A 146 -15.32 4.24 28.95
CA GLY A 146 -14.88 4.40 30.36
C GLY A 146 -15.70 5.39 31.20
N GLY A 147 -16.94 5.69 30.81
CA GLY A 147 -17.81 6.65 31.51
C GLY A 147 -19.13 6.02 31.93
N GLY A 148 -19.09 5.12 32.91
CA GLY A 148 -20.30 4.52 33.48
C GLY A 148 -20.07 4.04 34.91
N GLY A 149 -20.55 4.84 35.87
CA GLY A 149 -20.85 4.39 37.24
C GLY A 149 -19.85 4.81 38.32
N ASP A 150 -20.06 6.00 38.91
CA ASP A 150 -20.48 6.08 40.31
C ASP A 150 -20.85 7.53 40.66
N GLY A 151 -22.13 7.83 40.51
CA GLY A 151 -22.75 8.95 41.20
C GLY A 151 -23.07 8.52 42.62
N GLN A 152 -22.30 9.00 43.59
CA GLN A 152 -22.80 9.17 44.96
C GLN A 152 -22.78 10.66 45.30
N GLU A 153 -23.96 11.25 45.17
CA GLU A 153 -24.33 12.48 45.84
C GLU A 153 -24.07 12.35 47.35
N LYS A 154 -23.29 13.27 47.91
CA LYS A 154 -23.46 13.70 49.29
C LYS A 154 -23.44 15.22 49.34
N ASP A 155 -24.66 15.74 49.25
CA ASP A 155 -25.08 17.04 49.72
C ASP A 155 -24.76 17.18 51.22
N GLN A 156 -23.93 18.16 51.59
CA GLN A 156 -23.93 18.77 52.92
C GLN A 156 -23.63 20.26 52.80
N ASN A 157 -24.71 21.02 52.69
CA ASN A 157 -24.78 22.44 53.02
C ASN A 157 -24.67 22.63 54.55
N LYS A 158 -23.70 23.44 55.01
CA LYS A 158 -23.72 24.16 56.31
C LYS A 158 -22.80 25.37 56.21
N GLY A 159 -23.40 26.56 56.25
CA GLY A 159 -22.69 27.84 56.17
C GLY A 159 -22.11 28.32 57.50
N GLN A 160 -21.31 29.38 57.45
CA GLN A 160 -21.47 30.60 58.25
C GLN A 160 -20.44 31.69 57.87
N GLU A 161 -21.04 32.86 57.57
CA GLU A 161 -20.65 34.28 57.57
C GLU A 161 -19.27 34.83 58.01
N LYS A 162 -19.08 36.09 57.54
CA LYS A 162 -18.25 37.24 58.01
C LYS A 162 -16.90 37.38 57.30
N GLY A 163 -16.51 38.53 56.73
CA GLY A 163 -17.11 39.86 56.62
C GLY A 163 -16.10 40.86 56.00
N ASN A 164 -16.59 42.08 55.74
CA ASN A 164 -15.87 43.34 55.42
C ASN A 164 -15.31 43.62 54.01
N THR A 165 -16.08 44.44 53.28
CA THR A 165 -15.74 45.57 52.38
C THR A 165 -14.87 46.66 53.08
N PRO A 166 -14.36 47.77 52.46
CA PRO A 166 -14.55 48.27 51.08
C PRO A 166 -13.36 49.00 50.37
N GLN A 167 -13.60 49.35 49.10
CA GLN A 167 -13.26 50.63 48.40
C GLN A 167 -11.86 50.90 47.82
N GLU A 168 -11.81 51.13 46.50
CA GLU A 168 -11.30 52.35 45.81
C GLU A 168 -11.38 52.13 44.27
N GLN A 169 -12.33 52.74 43.54
CA GLN A 169 -12.35 54.07 42.93
C GLN A 169 -11.48 54.29 41.66
N ALA A 170 -12.22 54.48 40.55
CA ALA A 170 -11.99 55.39 39.42
C ALA A 170 -10.86 55.15 38.40
N GLY A 171 -11.26 55.09 37.12
CA GLY A 171 -10.37 55.28 35.97
C GLY A 171 -11.12 55.20 34.63
N SER A 172 -11.49 56.36 34.09
CA SER A 172 -12.25 56.59 32.86
C SER A 172 -11.43 56.52 31.56
N GLY A 173 -12.10 56.26 30.43
CA GLY A 173 -11.65 56.56 29.05
C GLY A 173 -10.88 55.41 28.39
N GLN A 174 -10.95 55.13 27.08
CA GLN A 174 -11.40 55.91 25.94
C GLN A 174 -11.61 54.95 24.75
N LYS A 175 -12.61 55.21 23.92
CA LYS A 175 -12.76 54.60 22.58
C LYS A 175 -11.52 54.93 21.73
N ASN A 176 -11.00 53.94 21.02
CA ASN A 176 -10.33 54.18 19.74
C ASN A 176 -10.79 53.14 18.72
N LYS A 177 -11.47 53.65 17.69
CA LYS A 177 -11.63 53.00 16.38
C LYS A 177 -10.26 53.00 15.71
N GLY A 178 -9.87 51.86 15.15
CA GLY A 178 -8.83 51.76 14.14
C GLY A 178 -9.34 50.79 13.09
N GLU A 179 -9.83 51.35 11.99
CA GLU A 179 -10.09 50.61 10.74
C GLU A 179 -8.74 50.21 10.15
N GLY A 180 -8.62 48.94 9.79
CA GLY A 180 -7.51 48.38 9.05
C GLY A 180 -8.05 47.26 8.18
N GLU A 181 -8.46 47.61 6.96
CA GLU A 181 -8.71 46.67 5.89
C GLU A 181 -7.43 45.89 5.61
N GLY A 182 -7.49 44.59 5.85
CA GLY A 182 -6.53 43.61 5.39
C GLY A 182 -7.32 42.37 5.02
N ASP A 183 -7.69 42.25 3.75
CA ASP A 183 -8.21 41.01 3.17
C ASP A 183 -7.11 39.94 3.23
N ASP A 184 -7.04 39.23 4.35
CA ASP A 184 -6.32 37.95 4.47
C ASP A 184 -7.34 36.82 4.26
N PRO A 185 -7.36 36.13 3.11
CA PRO A 185 -8.18 34.94 2.93
C PRO A 185 -7.48 33.74 3.57
N ASN A 186 -7.31 33.76 4.89
CA ASN A 186 -6.91 32.60 5.66
C ASN A 186 -7.70 32.48 6.95
N LYS A 187 -9.00 32.18 6.82
CA LYS A 187 -9.81 31.62 7.90
C LYS A 187 -10.70 30.52 7.36
N ASN A 188 -10.16 29.30 7.29
CA ASN A 188 -10.77 28.14 7.95
C ASN A 188 -9.78 26.95 7.98
N LYS A 189 -8.80 27.00 8.88
CA LYS A 189 -8.05 25.79 9.28
C LYS A 189 -8.56 25.35 10.64
N GLY A 190 -9.67 24.61 10.62
CA GLY A 190 -10.05 23.76 11.73
C GLY A 190 -9.32 22.42 11.60
N ASP A 191 -8.38 22.17 12.51
CA ASP A 191 -8.09 20.89 13.14
C ASP A 191 -8.15 19.62 12.26
N ASP A 192 -7.22 19.50 11.29
CA ASP A 192 -6.84 18.18 10.71
C ASP A 192 -5.31 18.11 10.53
N GLU A 193 -4.58 18.53 11.57
CA GLU A 193 -3.12 18.39 11.62
C GLU A 193 -2.74 16.92 11.86
N GLY A 194 -2.71 16.15 10.77
CA GLY A 194 -2.14 14.80 10.79
C GLY A 194 -2.64 13.86 9.69
N LYS A 195 -3.65 14.24 8.91
CA LYS A 195 -4.15 13.43 7.80
C LYS A 195 -3.73 14.04 6.47
N MET A 196 -3.12 13.22 5.62
CA MET A 196 -2.89 13.61 4.23
C MET A 196 -4.26 13.72 3.55
N PRO A 197 -4.59 14.83 2.86
CA PRO A 197 -5.88 14.94 2.17
C PRO A 197 -6.06 13.75 1.22
N LYS A 198 -7.23 13.10 1.25
CA LYS A 198 -7.52 11.90 0.44
C LYS A 198 -7.25 12.11 -1.06
N ASP A 199 -7.41 13.34 -1.53
CA ASP A 199 -7.12 13.71 -2.92
C ASP A 199 -5.61 13.75 -3.21
N LEU A 200 -4.79 14.11 -2.22
CA LEU A 200 -3.34 14.04 -2.31
C LEU A 200 -2.87 12.58 -2.26
N GLU A 201 -3.48 11.75 -1.41
CA GLU A 201 -3.25 10.30 -1.38
C GLU A 201 -3.61 9.66 -2.74
N ASN A 202 -4.80 9.91 -3.28
CA ASN A 202 -5.24 9.42 -4.58
C ASN A 202 -4.38 9.95 -5.76
N SER A 203 -3.93 11.21 -5.68
CA SER A 203 -3.05 11.81 -6.68
C SER A 203 -1.64 11.19 -6.65
N ILE A 204 -1.13 10.86 -5.45
CA ILE A 204 0.12 10.11 -5.30
C ILE A 204 -0.04 8.70 -5.88
N LEU A 205 -1.13 7.99 -5.56
CA LEU A 205 -1.42 6.65 -6.07
C LEU A 205 -1.45 6.59 -7.60
N ASN A 206 -2.18 7.53 -8.25
CA ASN A 206 -2.27 7.60 -9.71
C ASN A 206 -0.91 7.89 -10.40
N ARG A 207 -0.04 8.69 -9.76
CA ARG A 207 1.29 8.99 -10.31
C ARG A 207 2.27 7.83 -10.13
N VAL A 208 2.08 7.02 -9.07
CA VAL A 208 2.89 5.83 -8.78
C VAL A 208 2.54 4.66 -9.71
N GLU A 209 1.26 4.39 -9.97
CA GLU A 209 0.83 3.32 -10.89
C GLU A 209 1.49 3.46 -12.27
N ASN A 210 1.62 4.70 -12.76
CA ASN A 210 2.25 4.97 -14.05
C ASN A 210 3.76 4.72 -14.06
N LYS A 211 4.50 5.05 -12.99
CA LYS A 211 5.95 4.75 -12.90
C LYS A 211 6.19 3.25 -12.68
N GLU A 212 5.36 2.59 -11.86
CA GLU A 212 5.39 1.14 -11.68
C GLU A 212 5.11 0.39 -12.98
N ARG A 213 4.16 0.86 -13.78
CA ARG A 213 3.88 0.29 -15.10
C ARG A 213 5.11 0.32 -15.99
N GLU A 214 5.94 1.35 -15.93
CA GLU A 214 7.18 1.42 -16.73
C GLU A 214 8.29 0.50 -16.19
N THR A 215 8.41 0.34 -14.87
CA THR A 215 9.32 -0.65 -14.27
C THR A 215 8.86 -2.07 -14.55
N ALA A 216 7.57 -2.35 -14.39
CA ALA A 216 6.96 -3.63 -14.73
C ALA A 216 7.10 -3.91 -16.23
N LYS A 217 6.84 -2.94 -17.11
CA LYS A 217 7.12 -3.07 -18.55
C LYS A 217 8.60 -3.36 -18.82
N ARG A 218 9.54 -2.70 -18.14
CA ARG A 218 10.97 -3.00 -18.29
C ARG A 218 11.28 -4.44 -17.88
N ILE A 219 10.77 -4.92 -16.74
CA ILE A 219 10.97 -6.29 -16.26
C ILE A 219 10.30 -7.31 -17.19
N LEU A 220 9.06 -7.06 -17.60
CA LEU A 220 8.30 -7.89 -18.54
C LEU A 220 8.94 -7.93 -19.94
N ASN A 221 9.54 -6.83 -20.40
CA ASN A 221 10.09 -6.70 -21.76
C ASN A 221 11.57 -7.06 -21.87
N LYS A 222 12.37 -6.95 -20.80
CA LYS A 222 13.82 -7.30 -20.82
C LYS A 222 14.06 -8.78 -21.16
N ASN A 223 13.11 -9.66 -20.85
CA ASN A 223 13.16 -11.09 -21.18
C ASN A 223 12.39 -11.48 -22.46
N SER A 224 11.73 -10.52 -23.14
CA SER A 224 10.92 -10.79 -24.33
C SER A 224 11.71 -10.73 -25.65
N TYR A 225 12.99 -10.31 -25.62
CA TYR A 225 13.84 -10.20 -26.83
C TYR A 225 14.59 -11.47 -27.23
N SER A 226 14.38 -12.60 -26.56
CA SER A 226 14.80 -13.89 -27.10
C SER A 226 13.63 -14.54 -27.83
N THR A 227 13.32 -14.03 -29.02
CA THR A 227 12.59 -14.81 -30.03
C THR A 227 13.35 -16.13 -30.20
N PRO A 228 12.70 -17.31 -30.09
CA PRO A 228 13.31 -18.52 -30.60
C PRO A 228 13.58 -18.27 -32.08
N GLN A 229 14.83 -18.35 -32.53
CA GLN A 229 15.06 -18.55 -33.96
C GLN A 229 14.27 -19.79 -34.34
N SER A 230 13.33 -19.65 -35.26
CA SER A 230 12.69 -20.80 -35.88
C SER A 230 13.78 -21.54 -36.63
N ASN A 231 14.14 -22.73 -36.15
CA ASN A 231 14.97 -23.65 -36.89
C ASN A 231 14.09 -24.31 -37.97
N GLU A 232 13.58 -23.51 -38.91
CA GLU A 232 13.10 -24.07 -40.17
C GLU A 232 14.35 -24.49 -40.94
N LYS A 233 14.69 -25.78 -40.80
CA LYS A 233 15.50 -26.46 -41.81
C LYS A 233 14.64 -26.54 -43.07
N ASP A 234 14.85 -25.59 -43.96
CA ASP A 234 14.60 -25.82 -45.38
C ASP A 234 15.58 -26.91 -45.83
N TRP A 235 15.02 -28.12 -46.04
CA TRP A 235 15.56 -29.30 -46.74
C TRP A 235 17.00 -29.75 -46.41
#